data_AF-A0A836VCF3-F1
#
_entry.id   AF-A0A836VCF3-F1
#
_cell.length_a   1.000
_cell.length_b   1.000
_cell.length_c   1.000
_cell.angle_alpha   90.00
_cell.angle_beta   90.00
_cell.angle_gamma   90.00
#
_symmetry.space_group_name_H-M   'P 1'
#
loop_
_entity.id
_entity.type
_entity.pdbx_description
1 polymer ?
#
loop_
_entity_poly.entity_id
_entity_poly.type
_entity_poly.pdbx_seq_one_letter_code
_entity_poly.pdbx_strand_id
1 'polypeptide(L)' 'HHREGSAQGGWVLLDFSDIVVHLFHSEQREFYDLEGAWPGGTETVRVQ' A
#
# COMPACT_ATOMS: atom_id res chain seq x y z
N HIS A 1 14.64 -8.20 2.00
CA HIS A 1 13.78 -7.58 0.97
C HIS A 1 12.86 -8.64 0.41
N HIS A 2 11.56 -8.49 0.66
CA HIS A 2 10.52 -9.39 0.19
C HIS A 2 9.54 -8.61 -0.68
N ARG A 3 9.07 -9.21 -1.79
CA ARG A 3 8.16 -8.57 -2.74
C ARG A 3 7.01 -9.49 -3.05
N GLU A 4 5.80 -8.98 -2.91
CA GLU A 4 4.57 -9.70 -3.22
C GLU A 4 3.71 -8.95 -4.24
N GLY A 5 2.80 -9.67 -4.88
CA GLY A 5 1.90 -9.12 -5.89
C GLY A 5 2.54 -8.91 -7.27
N SER A 6 1.73 -8.39 -8.19
CA SER A 6 2.17 -8.06 -9.55
C SER A 6 1.44 -6.81 -10.03
N ALA A 7 2.10 -6.03 -10.89
CA ALA A 7 1.49 -4.83 -11.47
C ALA A 7 0.22 -5.18 -12.28
N GLN A 8 0.19 -6.33 -12.98
CA GLN A 8 -1.03 -6.79 -13.65
C GLN A 8 -2.16 -7.12 -12.68
N GLY A 9 -1.85 -7.53 -11.44
CA GLY A 9 -2.82 -7.81 -10.38
C GLY A 9 -3.35 -6.55 -9.69
N GLY A 10 -2.90 -5.36 -10.07
CA GLY A 10 -3.37 -4.09 -9.51
C GLY A 10 -2.72 -3.71 -8.17
N TRP A 11 -1.84 -4.55 -7.63
CA TRP A 11 -1.18 -4.34 -6.34
C TRP A 11 0.20 -4.96 -6.27
N VAL A 12 1.14 -4.21 -5.67
CA VAL A 12 2.48 -4.69 -5.32
C VAL A 12 2.80 -4.28 -3.88
N LEU A 13 3.37 -5.20 -3.13
CA LEU A 13 3.91 -4.96 -1.79
C LEU A 13 5.42 -5.11 -1.79
N LEU A 14 6.10 -4.15 -1.18
CA LEU A 14 7.54 -4.18 -0.94
C LEU A 14 7.80 -4.09 0.55
N ASP A 15 8.51 -5.08 1.09
CA ASP A 15 8.86 -5.15 2.51
C ASP A 15 10.37 -4.93 2.72
N PHE A 16 10.68 -3.88 3.48
CA PHE A 16 12.01 -3.45 3.89
C PHE A 16 12.23 -3.58 5.40
N SER A 17 11.44 -4.42 6.09
CA SER A 17 11.43 -4.64 7.54
C SER A 17 10.98 -3.45 8.37
N ASP A 18 11.65 -2.31 8.25
CA ASP A 18 11.29 -1.07 8.97
C ASP A 18 10.24 -0.24 8.22
N ILE A 19 10.12 -0.46 6.91
CA ILE A 19 9.20 0.25 6.01
C ILE A 19 8.51 -0.77 5.11
N VAL A 20 7.18 -0.66 4.99
CA VAL A 20 6.38 -1.44 4.04
C VAL A 20 5.71 -0.49 3.05
N VAL A 21 5.93 -0.72 1.76
CA VAL A 21 5.38 0.09 0.68
C VAL A 21 4.31 -0.71 -0.04
N HIS A 22 3.11 -0.13 -0.15
CA HIS A 22 2.03 -0.67 -0.96
C HIS A 22 1.80 0.22 -2.17
N LEU A 23 1.86 -0.37 -3.37
CA LEU A 23 1.55 0.30 -4.63
C LEU A 23 0.23 -0.28 -5.14
N PHE A 24 -0.78 0.57 -5.28
CA PHE A 24 -2.11 0.19 -5.75
C PHE A 24 -2.48 0.96 -7.01
N HIS A 25 -3.21 0.31 -7.89
CA HIS A 25 -4.11 1.01 -8.80
C HIS A 25 -5.26 1.66 -8.01
N SER A 26 -5.84 2.73 -8.55
CA SER A 26 -6.83 3.57 -7.87
C SER A 26 -8.05 2.77 -7.36
N GLU A 27 -8.59 1.88 -8.18
CA GLU A 27 -9.76 1.05 -7.80
C GLU A 27 -9.46 0.12 -6.62
N GLN A 28 -8.27 -0.50 -6.60
CA GLN A 28 -7.87 -1.40 -5.51
C GLN A 28 -7.62 -0.63 -4.22
N ARG A 29 -7.08 0.59 -4.32
CA ARG A 29 -6.85 1.45 -3.15
C ARG A 29 -8.17 1.82 -2.46
N GLU A 30 -9.18 2.17 -3.26
CA GLU A 30 -10.53 2.46 -2.75
C GLU A 30 -11.21 1.22 -2.16
N PHE A 31 -11.03 0.05 -2.79
CA PHE A 31 -11.60 -1.20 -2.30
C PHE A 31 -11.01 -1.66 -0.96
N TYR A 32 -9.68 -1.57 -0.80
CA TYR A 32 -9.00 -2.06 0.40
C TYR A 32 -8.99 -1.07 1.56
N ASP A 33 -9.11 0.23 1.29
CA ASP A 33 -9.19 1.31 2.29
C ASP A 33 -8.23 1.11 3.47
N LEU A 34 -6.93 0.97 3.17
CA LEU A 34 -5.93 0.68 4.19
C LEU A 34 -5.84 1.78 5.24
N GLU A 35 -6.17 3.02 4.89
CA GLU A 35 -6.26 4.11 5.86
C GLU A 35 -7.28 3.84 6.96
N GLY A 36 -8.44 3.26 6.62
CA GLY A 36 -9.45 2.84 7.60
C GLY A 36 -8.98 1.74 8.54
N ALA A 37 -8.12 0.84 8.05
CA ALA A 37 -7.57 -0.27 8.85
C ALA A 37 -6.42 0.16 9.79
N TRP A 38 -5.80 1.33 9.57
CA TRP A 38 -4.72 1.87 10.41
C TRP A 38 -5.08 3.23 11.04
N PRO A 39 -6.05 3.28 11.97
CA PRO A 39 -6.55 4.54 12.53
C PRO A 39 -5.54 5.34 13.38
N GLY A 40 -4.41 4.73 13.77
CA GLY A 40 -3.32 5.40 14.49
C GLY A 40 -2.14 5.81 13.60
N GLY A 41 -2.18 5.52 12.31
CA GLY A 41 -1.12 5.87 11.37
C GLY A 41 -1.15 7.36 11.05
N THR A 42 -0.04 8.07 11.26
CA THR A 42 0.09 9.45 10.80
C THR A 42 0.47 9.45 9.32
N GLU A 43 -0.43 9.90 8.47
CA GLU A 43 -0.10 10.17 7.07
C GLU A 43 0.99 11.24 7.00
N THR A 44 2.19 10.84 6.61
CA THR A 44 3.35 11.73 6.56
C THR A 44 3.46 12.44 5.21
N VAL A 45 3.10 11.77 4.11
CA VAL A 45 3.09 12.32 2.74
C VAL A 45 2.07 11.55 1.90
N ARG A 46 1.26 12.29 1.12
CA ARG A 46 0.38 11.76 0.08
C ARG A 46 0.77 12.36 -1.27
N VAL A 47 1.08 11.50 -2.24
CA VAL A 47 1.30 11.88 -3.64
C VAL A 47 0.30 11.07 -4.47
N GLN A 48 -0.57 11.77 -5.19
CA GLN A 48 -1.59 11.18 -6.08
C GLN A 48 -1.11 11.18 -7.52
#